data_AF-A0A364N3B3-F1
#
_entry.id   AF-A0A364N3B3-F1
#
_cell.length_a   1.000
_cell.length_b   1.000
_cell.length_c   1.000
_cell.angle_alpha   90.00
_cell.angle_beta   90.00
_cell.angle_gamma   90.00
#
_symmetry.space_group_name_H-M   'P 1'
#
loop_
_entity.id
_entity.type
_entity.pdbx_description
1 polymer ?
#
loop_
_entity_poly.entity_id
_entity_poly.type
_entity_poly.pdbx_seq_one_letter_code
_entity_poly.pdbx_strand_id
1 'polypeptide(L)'
;MAVDCGQSDADATGAGGALAVVEVRNPNFEVLYKDLCNRKLNANGSTRETKKQRVHDEIRRALTIARTATLSTQILTTTLSDLTSKAADLPQELHSLIDIAAAHLQNRVPDSDREILASDVSHFLSNLDIIGDALSAQLHLVATSLCTISDPLNPPSPSSLLTRATALQTSATETLPADLQAAHMHLTHSFSTLLSTHTILLTLAIKSIEQTQQGALARHTKSTAELLHTRATLLGLQAKIHSVSHAPPAEFLAALREFKKKQGSGERALRDREALAKRELELYERAGAKGMRDLAARKVWLGGEVERVEGEVGKLERGG
;
A
#
# COMPACT_ATOMS: atom_id res chain seq x y z
N MET A 1 3.85 -23.06 -47.44
CA MET A 1 3.30 -21.70 -47.30
C MET A 1 3.36 -21.35 -45.83
N ALA A 2 4.35 -20.51 -45.49
CA ALA A 2 4.52 -19.95 -44.17
C ALA A 2 3.46 -18.87 -43.97
N VAL A 3 2.79 -18.87 -42.82
CA VAL A 3 1.99 -17.73 -42.37
C VAL A 3 2.53 -17.33 -41.02
N ASP A 4 3.11 -16.14 -41.05
CA ASP A 4 3.57 -15.30 -39.96
C ASP A 4 2.51 -15.18 -38.86
N CYS A 5 2.93 -15.37 -37.60
CA CYS A 5 2.16 -14.95 -36.44
C CYS A 5 3.04 -14.02 -35.61
N GLY A 6 2.72 -12.74 -35.72
CA GLY A 6 3.47 -11.64 -35.14
C GLY A 6 3.59 -11.72 -33.63
N GLN A 7 4.80 -11.41 -33.17
CA GLN A 7 5.11 -10.99 -31.82
C GLN A 7 4.29 -9.73 -31.48
N SER A 8 3.46 -9.83 -30.43
CA SER A 8 2.92 -8.67 -29.73
C SER A 8 3.63 -8.57 -28.39
N ASP A 9 4.71 -7.79 -28.39
CA ASP A 9 5.28 -7.22 -27.18
C ASP A 9 4.31 -6.15 -26.67
N ALA A 10 3.67 -6.41 -25.52
CA ALA A 10 2.91 -5.41 -24.79
C ALA A 10 3.00 -5.69 -23.27
N ASP A 11 3.78 -4.83 -22.61
CA ASP A 11 3.62 -4.35 -21.23
C ASP A 11 3.19 -5.34 -20.14
N ALA A 12 4.18 -5.96 -19.49
CA ALA A 12 4.03 -6.67 -18.22
C ALA A 12 5.08 -6.23 -17.19
N THR A 13 5.21 -4.92 -16.94
CA THR A 13 6.25 -4.36 -16.05
C THR A 13 5.79 -4.04 -14.63
N GLY A 14 4.53 -4.31 -14.26
CA GLY A 14 4.00 -3.96 -12.93
C GLY A 14 3.95 -5.12 -11.90
N ALA A 15 3.62 -6.33 -12.33
CA ALA A 15 3.44 -7.49 -11.44
C ALA A 15 4.61 -8.51 -11.49
N GLY A 16 5.49 -8.39 -12.49
CA GLY A 16 6.62 -9.30 -12.69
C GLY A 16 7.73 -9.18 -11.64
N GLY A 17 7.85 -8.04 -10.95
CA GLY A 17 8.97 -7.79 -10.02
C GLY A 17 8.93 -8.63 -8.74
N ALA A 18 7.76 -8.91 -8.18
CA ALA A 18 7.64 -9.68 -6.94
C ALA A 18 7.66 -11.21 -7.19
N LEU A 19 7.04 -11.66 -8.29
CA LEU A 19 7.06 -13.07 -8.71
C LEU A 19 8.45 -13.49 -9.20
N ALA A 20 9.15 -12.64 -9.97
CA ALA A 20 10.51 -12.94 -10.43
C ALA A 20 11.52 -13.11 -9.28
N VAL A 21 11.34 -12.41 -8.16
CA VAL A 21 12.24 -12.54 -6.99
C VAL A 21 12.04 -13.89 -6.26
N VAL A 22 10.83 -14.45 -6.29
CA VAL A 22 10.54 -15.77 -5.71
C VAL A 22 10.97 -16.90 -6.66
N GLU A 23 10.79 -16.71 -7.96
CA GLU A 23 11.14 -17.68 -9.01
C GLU A 23 12.67 -17.86 -9.14
N VAL A 24 13.46 -16.78 -9.01
CA VAL A 24 14.92 -16.83 -9.02
C VAL A 24 15.52 -17.45 -7.76
N ARG A 25 14.79 -17.46 -6.62
CA ARG A 25 15.29 -17.98 -5.34
C ARG A 25 15.00 -19.47 -5.12
N ASN A 26 14.06 -20.08 -5.85
CA ASN A 26 13.71 -21.49 -5.64
C ASN A 26 13.23 -22.18 -6.94
N PRO A 27 14.12 -22.88 -7.68
CA PRO A 27 13.78 -23.52 -8.95
C PRO A 27 12.72 -24.63 -8.82
N ASN A 28 12.56 -25.20 -7.62
CA ASN A 28 11.50 -26.17 -7.34
C ASN A 28 10.11 -25.51 -7.35
N PHE A 29 10.02 -24.22 -7.02
CA PHE A 29 8.76 -23.48 -7.04
C PHE A 29 8.33 -23.15 -8.47
N GLU A 30 9.26 -22.85 -9.37
CA GLU A 30 8.98 -22.65 -10.80
C GLU A 30 8.44 -23.92 -11.45
N VAL A 31 9.04 -25.08 -11.15
CA VAL A 31 8.56 -26.37 -11.65
C VAL A 31 7.18 -26.70 -11.09
N LEU A 32 6.94 -26.44 -9.80
CA LEU A 32 5.63 -26.65 -9.16
C LEU A 32 4.57 -25.70 -9.74
N TYR A 33 4.90 -24.43 -9.94
CA TYR A 33 4.02 -23.43 -10.53
C TYR A 33 3.64 -23.80 -11.96
N LYS A 34 4.62 -24.25 -12.77
CA LYS A 34 4.37 -24.76 -14.11
C LYS A 34 3.54 -26.06 -14.11
N ASP A 35 3.77 -27.01 -13.19
CA ASP A 35 2.94 -28.24 -13.12
C ASP A 35 1.50 -27.93 -12.64
N LEU A 36 1.34 -26.98 -11.71
CA LEU A 36 0.03 -26.53 -11.23
C LEU A 36 -0.75 -25.83 -12.33
N CYS A 37 -0.16 -24.85 -13.02
CA CYS A 37 -0.81 -24.09 -14.09
C CYS A 37 -1.06 -24.92 -15.35
N ASN A 38 -0.18 -25.86 -15.70
CA ASN A 38 -0.31 -26.61 -16.97
C ASN A 38 -1.10 -27.91 -16.81
N ARG A 39 -0.95 -28.63 -15.69
CA ARG A 39 -1.45 -30.00 -15.55
C ARG A 39 -2.60 -30.15 -14.56
N LYS A 40 -2.60 -29.37 -13.47
CA LYS A 40 -3.52 -29.62 -12.34
C LYS A 40 -4.68 -28.64 -12.25
N LEU A 41 -4.50 -27.39 -12.63
CA LEU A 41 -5.50 -26.34 -12.48
C LEU A 41 -5.92 -25.77 -13.83
N ASN A 42 -7.19 -25.40 -13.94
CA ASN A 42 -7.72 -24.56 -15.00
C ASN A 42 -7.50 -23.09 -14.63
N ALA A 43 -7.64 -22.16 -15.59
CA ALA A 43 -7.45 -20.72 -15.37
C ALA A 43 -8.39 -20.11 -14.30
N ASN A 44 -9.47 -20.81 -13.94
CA ASN A 44 -10.40 -20.46 -12.88
C ASN A 44 -10.08 -21.11 -11.52
N GLY A 45 -8.92 -21.77 -11.37
CA GLY A 45 -8.51 -22.46 -10.14
C GLY A 45 -9.17 -23.82 -9.90
N SER A 46 -10.01 -24.32 -10.82
CA SER A 46 -10.61 -25.66 -10.68
C SER A 46 -9.63 -26.76 -11.09
N THR A 47 -9.75 -27.96 -10.52
CA THR A 47 -8.86 -29.06 -10.92
C THR A 47 -9.22 -29.60 -12.30
N ARG A 48 -8.21 -29.89 -13.13
CA ARG A 48 -8.37 -30.47 -14.48
C ARG A 48 -8.74 -31.96 -14.44
N GLU A 49 -8.73 -32.58 -13.25
CA GLU A 49 -9.07 -33.98 -13.01
C GLU A 49 -10.60 -34.18 -12.99
N THR A 50 -11.15 -34.51 -14.16
CA THR A 50 -12.60 -34.63 -14.42
C THR A 50 -13.33 -35.60 -13.47
N LYS A 51 -12.67 -36.68 -13.03
CA LYS A 51 -13.25 -37.64 -12.07
C LYS A 51 -13.44 -37.01 -10.68
N LYS A 52 -12.44 -36.30 -10.17
CA LYS A 52 -12.52 -35.59 -8.88
C LYS A 52 -13.51 -34.44 -8.96
N GLN A 53 -13.52 -33.71 -10.08
CA GLN A 53 -14.50 -32.65 -10.32
C GLN A 53 -15.94 -33.18 -10.26
N ARG A 54 -16.23 -34.34 -10.88
CA ARG A 54 -17.56 -34.97 -10.80
C ARG A 54 -17.97 -35.32 -9.36
N VAL A 55 -17.06 -35.89 -8.58
CA VAL A 55 -17.31 -36.20 -7.15
C VAL A 55 -17.57 -34.91 -6.37
N HIS A 56 -16.77 -33.86 -6.59
CA HIS A 56 -17.00 -32.55 -5.95
C HIS A 56 -18.34 -31.93 -6.34
N ASP A 57 -18.75 -32.03 -7.60
CA ASP A 57 -20.02 -31.48 -8.07
C ASP A 57 -21.21 -32.30 -7.52
N GLU A 58 -21.07 -33.61 -7.37
CA GLU A 58 -22.07 -34.47 -6.73
C GLU A 58 -22.19 -34.16 -5.23
N ILE A 59 -21.07 -34.01 -4.52
CA ILE A 59 -21.06 -33.59 -3.11
C ILE A 59 -21.69 -32.20 -2.96
N ARG A 60 -21.37 -31.25 -3.85
CA ARG A 60 -21.98 -29.92 -3.85
C ARG A 60 -23.48 -30.00 -4.04
N ARG A 61 -23.97 -30.80 -4.99
CA ARG A 61 -25.42 -31.01 -5.19
C ARG A 61 -26.06 -31.64 -3.95
N ALA A 62 -25.48 -32.69 -3.41
CA ALA A 62 -25.99 -33.35 -2.19
C ALA A 62 -26.02 -32.36 -1.01
N LEU A 63 -24.97 -31.56 -0.84
CA LEU A 63 -24.90 -30.51 0.18
C LEU A 63 -25.99 -29.44 -0.04
N THR A 64 -26.20 -29.00 -1.29
CA THR A 64 -27.26 -28.02 -1.58
C THR A 64 -28.65 -28.58 -1.25
N ILE A 65 -28.91 -29.85 -1.58
CA ILE A 65 -30.20 -30.51 -1.29
C ILE A 65 -30.39 -30.68 0.22
N ALA A 66 -29.36 -31.17 0.92
CA ALA A 66 -29.43 -31.33 2.38
C ALA A 66 -29.62 -29.98 3.08
N ARG A 67 -28.94 -28.94 2.61
CA ARG A 67 -29.05 -27.59 3.15
C ARG A 67 -30.42 -26.97 2.88
N THR A 68 -30.96 -27.10 1.67
CA THR A 68 -32.32 -26.59 1.37
C THR A 68 -33.37 -27.33 2.18
N ALA A 69 -33.25 -28.65 2.33
CA ALA A 69 -34.15 -29.45 3.16
C ALA A 69 -34.05 -29.08 4.64
N THR A 70 -32.84 -28.87 5.17
CA THR A 70 -32.64 -28.48 6.57
C THR A 70 -33.17 -27.07 6.83
N LEU A 71 -32.91 -26.13 5.91
CA LEU A 71 -33.39 -24.76 6.05
C LEU A 71 -34.91 -24.69 5.90
N SER A 72 -35.52 -25.46 5.00
CA SER A 72 -36.97 -25.47 4.85
C SER A 72 -37.65 -26.04 6.10
N THR A 73 -37.15 -27.14 6.66
CA THR A 73 -37.69 -27.70 7.91
C THR A 73 -37.46 -26.74 9.08
N GLN A 74 -36.31 -26.09 9.15
CA GLN A 74 -36.03 -25.11 10.20
C GLN A 74 -36.95 -23.90 10.10
N ILE A 75 -37.15 -23.34 8.89
CA ILE A 75 -38.06 -22.20 8.69
C ILE A 75 -39.48 -22.59 9.08
N LEU A 76 -39.98 -23.74 8.62
CA LEU A 76 -41.33 -24.18 8.96
C LEU A 76 -41.51 -24.42 10.46
N THR A 77 -40.53 -25.03 11.12
CA THR A 77 -40.60 -25.30 12.57
C THR A 77 -40.49 -24.03 13.41
N THR A 78 -39.66 -23.06 13.01
CA THR A 78 -39.57 -21.77 13.71
C THR A 78 -40.80 -20.91 13.46
N THR A 79 -41.34 -20.90 12.24
CA THR A 79 -42.57 -20.15 11.95
C THR A 79 -43.77 -20.75 12.65
N LEU A 80 -43.80 -22.08 12.82
CA LEU A 80 -44.85 -22.78 13.56
C LEU A 80 -44.75 -22.49 15.07
N SER A 81 -43.55 -22.46 15.66
CA SER A 81 -43.39 -22.05 17.06
C SER A 81 -43.69 -20.57 17.29
N ASP A 82 -43.43 -19.71 16.31
CA ASP A 82 -43.70 -18.28 16.42
C ASP A 82 -45.18 -17.94 16.15
N LEU A 83 -45.92 -18.85 15.50
CA LEU A 83 -47.31 -18.65 15.07
C LEU A 83 -48.22 -18.33 16.27
N THR A 84 -48.01 -19.02 17.39
CA THR A 84 -48.80 -18.86 18.62
C THR A 84 -48.62 -17.47 19.27
N SER A 85 -47.55 -16.75 18.92
CA SER A 85 -47.27 -15.39 19.42
C SER A 85 -47.62 -14.28 18.44
N LYS A 86 -47.71 -14.57 17.13
CA LYS A 86 -47.81 -13.56 16.07
C LYS A 86 -49.14 -13.58 15.30
N ALA A 87 -49.88 -14.69 15.30
CA ALA A 87 -51.17 -14.79 14.63
C ALA A 87 -52.30 -14.36 15.57
N ALA A 88 -52.94 -13.22 15.29
CA ALA A 88 -54.09 -12.72 16.05
C ALA A 88 -55.40 -13.46 15.72
N ASP A 89 -55.46 -14.12 14.56
CA ASP A 89 -56.68 -14.72 14.00
C ASP A 89 -56.88 -16.20 14.36
N LEU A 90 -55.97 -16.80 15.16
CA LEU A 90 -56.05 -18.22 15.51
C LEU A 90 -56.86 -18.46 16.80
N PRO A 91 -57.75 -19.47 16.83
CA PRO A 91 -58.41 -19.91 18.05
C PRO A 91 -57.41 -20.32 19.15
N GLN A 92 -57.63 -19.83 20.37
CA GLN A 92 -56.73 -20.06 21.51
C GLN A 92 -56.56 -21.55 21.87
N GLU A 93 -57.54 -22.40 21.54
CA GLU A 93 -57.48 -23.86 21.71
C GLU A 93 -56.45 -24.52 20.78
N LEU A 94 -56.15 -23.91 19.63
CA LEU A 94 -55.15 -24.41 18.70
C LEU A 94 -53.73 -24.00 19.11
N HIS A 95 -53.56 -22.95 19.93
CA HIS A 95 -52.24 -22.49 20.35
C HIS A 95 -51.49 -23.55 21.16
N SER A 96 -52.16 -24.17 22.14
CA SER A 96 -51.56 -25.24 22.94
C SER A 96 -51.21 -26.46 22.08
N LEU A 97 -52.04 -26.81 21.10
CA LEU A 97 -51.78 -27.93 20.19
C LEU A 97 -50.59 -27.64 19.26
N ILE A 98 -50.44 -26.40 18.80
CA ILE A 98 -49.33 -25.95 17.95
C ILE A 98 -48.03 -25.91 18.74
N ASP A 99 -48.03 -25.41 19.98
CA ASP A 99 -46.84 -25.39 20.84
C ASP A 99 -46.35 -26.80 21.17
N ILE A 100 -47.29 -27.71 21.44
CA ILE A 100 -47.01 -29.13 21.67
C ILE A 100 -46.43 -29.80 20.41
N ALA A 101 -47.04 -29.55 19.24
CA ALA A 101 -46.54 -30.07 17.97
C ALA A 101 -45.16 -29.48 17.61
N ALA A 102 -44.94 -28.19 17.87
CA ALA A 102 -43.64 -27.52 17.70
C ALA A 102 -42.57 -28.15 18.59
N ALA A 103 -42.88 -28.37 19.87
CA ALA A 103 -41.98 -28.99 20.83
C ALA A 103 -41.63 -30.43 20.43
N HIS A 104 -42.60 -31.19 19.91
CA HIS A 104 -42.37 -32.53 19.38
C HIS A 104 -41.46 -32.50 18.14
N LEU A 105 -41.69 -31.59 17.19
CA LEU A 105 -40.86 -31.44 15.99
C LEU A 105 -39.44 -30.92 16.28
N GLN A 106 -39.24 -30.21 17.39
CA GLN A 106 -37.93 -29.74 17.86
C GLN A 106 -37.21 -30.77 18.75
N ASN A 107 -37.72 -32.00 18.87
CA ASN A 107 -37.20 -33.06 19.74
C ASN A 107 -37.08 -32.65 21.23
N ARG A 108 -37.98 -31.78 21.71
CA ARG A 108 -37.99 -31.34 23.12
C ARG A 108 -38.87 -32.23 24.01
N VAL A 109 -39.58 -33.18 23.44
CA VAL A 109 -40.45 -34.14 24.15
C VAL A 109 -39.78 -35.52 24.16
N PRO A 110 -39.68 -36.20 25.31
CA PRO A 110 -39.10 -37.54 25.41
C PRO A 110 -39.99 -38.60 24.75
N ASP A 111 -39.39 -39.66 24.21
CA ASP A 111 -40.08 -40.74 23.48
C ASP A 111 -41.16 -41.47 24.31
N SER A 112 -41.08 -41.41 25.65
CA SER A 112 -42.06 -41.98 26.57
C SER A 112 -43.44 -41.32 26.50
N ASP A 113 -43.48 -40.04 26.14
CA ASP A 113 -44.71 -39.24 26.22
C ASP A 113 -45.45 -39.24 24.87
N ARG A 114 -44.82 -39.81 23.83
CA ARG A 114 -45.32 -39.82 22.45
C ARG A 114 -46.65 -40.55 22.28
N GLU A 115 -46.92 -41.57 23.10
CA GLU A 115 -48.20 -42.29 23.09
C GLU A 115 -49.35 -41.47 23.70
N ILE A 116 -49.04 -40.64 24.71
CA ILE A 116 -50.01 -39.79 25.40
C ILE A 116 -50.41 -38.62 24.48
N LEU A 117 -49.44 -38.10 23.73
CA LEU A 117 -49.63 -36.99 22.80
C LEU A 117 -50.27 -37.39 21.45
N ALA A 118 -50.53 -38.68 21.21
CA ALA A 118 -51.08 -39.15 19.95
C ALA A 118 -52.49 -38.57 19.65
N SER A 119 -53.31 -38.32 20.68
CA SER A 119 -54.61 -37.65 20.52
C SER A 119 -54.45 -36.22 20.03
N ASP A 120 -53.53 -35.47 20.62
CA ASP A 120 -53.31 -34.05 20.33
C ASP A 120 -52.73 -33.87 18.93
N VAL A 121 -51.86 -34.79 18.50
CA VAL A 121 -51.36 -34.84 17.11
C VAL A 121 -52.50 -35.12 16.13
N SER A 122 -53.45 -36.01 16.45
CA SER A 122 -54.60 -36.27 15.57
C SER A 122 -55.54 -35.06 15.45
N HIS A 123 -55.73 -34.29 16.52
CA HIS A 123 -56.49 -33.03 16.51
C HIS A 123 -55.75 -31.92 15.76
N PHE A 124 -54.43 -31.86 15.85
CA PHE A 124 -53.59 -30.98 15.05
C PHE A 124 -53.72 -31.29 13.54
N LEU A 125 -53.64 -32.57 13.17
CA LEU A 125 -53.80 -33.02 11.77
C LEU A 125 -55.21 -32.74 11.22
N SER A 126 -56.23 -32.76 12.09
CA SER A 126 -57.62 -32.46 11.70
C SER A 126 -57.84 -30.97 11.40
N ASN A 127 -57.00 -30.08 11.93
CA ASN A 127 -57.09 -28.63 11.74
C ASN A 127 -55.95 -28.07 10.87
N LEU A 128 -55.32 -28.94 10.06
CA LEU A 128 -54.13 -28.59 9.29
C LEU A 128 -54.40 -27.47 8.29
N ASP A 129 -55.59 -27.39 7.70
CA ASP A 129 -55.94 -26.37 6.71
C ASP A 129 -55.89 -24.96 7.33
N ILE A 130 -56.47 -24.78 8.52
CA ILE A 130 -56.49 -23.49 9.23
C ILE A 130 -55.07 -23.06 9.65
N ILE A 131 -54.28 -24.02 10.14
CA ILE A 131 -52.89 -23.78 10.55
C ILE A 131 -52.03 -23.48 9.31
N GLY A 132 -52.29 -24.16 8.19
CA GLY A 132 -51.61 -23.98 6.91
C GLY A 132 -51.88 -22.60 6.31
N ASP A 133 -53.11 -22.12 6.37
CA ASP A 133 -53.48 -20.78 5.90
C ASP A 133 -52.81 -19.69 6.77
N ALA A 134 -52.84 -19.84 8.09
CA ALA A 134 -52.18 -18.92 9.01
C ALA A 134 -50.65 -18.90 8.84
N LEU A 135 -50.03 -20.07 8.66
CA LEU A 135 -48.60 -20.20 8.42
C LEU A 135 -48.21 -19.59 7.06
N SER A 136 -49.03 -19.78 6.04
CA SER A 136 -48.83 -19.19 4.71
C SER A 136 -48.94 -17.66 4.76
N ALA A 137 -49.93 -17.12 5.48
CA ALA A 137 -50.08 -15.68 5.69
C ALA A 137 -48.87 -15.07 6.43
N GLN A 138 -48.39 -15.76 7.48
CA GLN A 138 -47.21 -15.34 8.22
C GLN A 138 -45.93 -15.39 7.36
N LEU A 139 -45.75 -16.45 6.57
CA LEU A 139 -44.63 -16.56 5.62
C LEU A 139 -44.68 -15.46 4.56
N HIS A 140 -45.88 -15.12 4.08
CA HIS A 140 -46.06 -14.02 3.13
C HIS A 140 -45.69 -12.68 3.75
N LEU A 141 -46.06 -12.43 5.01
CA LEU A 141 -45.67 -11.23 5.75
C LEU A 141 -44.15 -11.16 5.95
N VAL A 142 -43.51 -12.27 6.32
CA VAL A 142 -42.04 -12.32 6.42
C VAL A 142 -41.41 -12.03 5.06
N ALA A 143 -41.91 -12.63 3.98
CA ALA A 143 -41.42 -12.38 2.63
C ALA A 143 -41.56 -10.90 2.22
N THR A 144 -42.70 -10.26 2.48
CA THR A 144 -42.88 -8.82 2.19
C THR A 144 -41.95 -7.96 3.05
N SER A 145 -41.76 -8.29 4.33
CA SER A 145 -40.82 -7.59 5.19
C SER A 145 -39.37 -7.69 4.66
N LEU A 146 -38.95 -8.86 4.17
CA LEU A 146 -37.64 -9.05 3.56
C LEU A 146 -37.51 -8.26 2.25
N CYS A 147 -38.58 -8.16 1.45
CA CYS A 147 -38.60 -7.27 0.29
C CYS A 147 -38.42 -5.80 0.70
N THR A 148 -39.11 -5.33 1.75
CA THR A 148 -38.95 -3.94 2.25
C THR A 148 -37.56 -3.66 2.82
N ILE A 149 -36.92 -4.66 3.45
CA ILE A 149 -35.54 -4.52 3.96
C ILE A 149 -34.55 -4.48 2.79
N SER A 150 -34.80 -5.26 1.73
CA SER A 150 -33.93 -5.33 0.56
C SER A 150 -33.91 -4.02 -0.22
N ASP A 151 -35.05 -3.33 -0.32
CA ASP A 151 -35.17 -1.98 -0.86
C ASP A 151 -36.34 -1.25 -0.20
N PRO A 152 -36.08 -0.21 0.61
CA PRO A 152 -37.14 0.51 1.29
C PRO A 152 -37.95 1.43 0.35
N LEU A 153 -37.40 1.79 -0.81
CA LEU A 153 -38.02 2.72 -1.77
C LEU A 153 -38.78 2.03 -2.90
N ASN A 154 -38.43 0.80 -3.24
CA ASN A 154 -39.12 0.03 -4.28
C ASN A 154 -39.04 -1.47 -3.95
N PRO A 155 -39.99 -2.01 -3.18
CA PRO A 155 -39.91 -3.38 -2.71
C PRO A 155 -40.01 -4.35 -3.91
N PRO A 156 -39.01 -5.22 -4.11
CA PRO A 156 -39.01 -6.19 -5.19
C PRO A 156 -40.09 -7.26 -4.98
N SER A 157 -40.48 -7.94 -6.06
CA SER A 157 -41.32 -9.13 -5.96
C SER A 157 -40.56 -10.27 -5.25
N PRO A 158 -41.25 -11.13 -4.48
CA PRO A 158 -40.58 -12.19 -3.70
C PRO A 158 -39.80 -13.19 -4.56
N SER A 159 -40.17 -13.37 -5.84
CA SER A 159 -39.45 -14.22 -6.80
C SER A 159 -38.10 -13.62 -7.23
N SER A 160 -37.94 -12.31 -7.17
CA SER A 160 -36.69 -11.61 -7.53
C SER A 160 -35.72 -11.42 -6.35
N LEU A 161 -36.13 -11.83 -5.14
CA LEU A 161 -35.31 -11.68 -3.94
C LEU A 161 -34.05 -12.56 -4.00
N LEU A 162 -34.18 -13.79 -4.52
CA LEU A 162 -33.04 -14.70 -4.66
C LEU A 162 -31.96 -14.15 -5.59
N THR A 163 -32.34 -13.70 -6.79
CA THR A 163 -31.38 -13.16 -7.77
C THR A 163 -30.66 -11.93 -7.21
N ARG A 164 -31.39 -11.08 -6.48
CA ARG A 164 -30.82 -9.90 -5.84
C ARG A 164 -29.91 -10.22 -4.67
N ALA A 165 -30.28 -11.18 -3.82
CA ALA A 165 -29.41 -11.67 -2.74
C ALA A 165 -28.12 -12.27 -3.29
N THR A 166 -28.19 -13.04 -4.37
CA THR A 166 -26.99 -13.58 -5.02
C THR A 166 -26.14 -12.48 -5.65
N ALA A 167 -26.74 -11.45 -6.25
CA ALA A 167 -26.01 -10.32 -6.81
C ALA A 167 -25.33 -9.45 -5.73
N LEU A 168 -26.00 -9.24 -4.60
CA LEU A 168 -25.41 -8.58 -3.43
C LEU A 168 -24.26 -9.39 -2.85
N GLN A 169 -24.43 -10.72 -2.75
CA GLN A 169 -23.39 -11.60 -2.26
C GLN A 169 -22.17 -11.55 -3.18
N THR A 170 -22.33 -11.72 -4.49
CA THR A 170 -21.21 -11.65 -5.44
C THR A 170 -20.55 -10.28 -5.45
N SER A 171 -21.33 -9.21 -5.37
CA SER A 171 -20.79 -7.85 -5.29
C SER A 171 -19.95 -7.64 -4.02
N ALA A 172 -20.45 -8.11 -2.87
CA ALA A 172 -19.75 -7.96 -1.59
C ALA A 172 -18.51 -8.86 -1.47
N THR A 173 -18.55 -10.09 -2.00
CA THR A 173 -17.47 -11.07 -1.80
C THR A 173 -16.41 -11.06 -2.91
N GLU A 174 -16.79 -10.73 -4.14
CA GLU A 174 -15.91 -10.85 -5.30
C GLU A 174 -15.56 -9.49 -5.90
N THR A 175 -16.56 -8.68 -6.28
CA THR A 175 -16.30 -7.45 -7.05
C THR A 175 -15.68 -6.36 -6.19
N LEU A 176 -16.27 -6.05 -5.04
CA LEU A 176 -15.81 -4.95 -4.19
C LEU A 176 -14.38 -5.18 -3.66
N PRO A 177 -13.99 -6.39 -3.19
CA PRO A 177 -12.62 -6.64 -2.78
C PRO A 177 -11.64 -6.55 -3.95
N ALA A 178 -12.01 -7.05 -5.14
CA ALA A 178 -11.15 -6.98 -6.33
C ALA A 178 -10.93 -5.53 -6.76
N ASP A 179 -11.98 -4.71 -6.80
CA ASP A 179 -11.92 -3.30 -7.15
C ASP A 179 -11.10 -2.50 -6.13
N LEU A 180 -11.28 -2.78 -4.84
CA LEU A 180 -10.50 -2.16 -3.77
C LEU A 180 -9.01 -2.52 -3.88
N GLN A 181 -8.69 -3.78 -4.16
CA GLN A 181 -7.31 -4.21 -4.41
C GLN A 181 -6.73 -3.51 -5.64
N ALA A 182 -7.47 -3.42 -6.74
CA ALA A 182 -7.04 -2.73 -7.95
C ALA A 182 -6.79 -1.23 -7.70
N ALA A 183 -7.69 -0.56 -6.98
CA ALA A 183 -7.54 0.84 -6.59
C ALA A 183 -6.31 1.04 -5.69
N HIS A 184 -6.07 0.14 -4.74
CA HIS A 184 -4.90 0.19 -3.86
C HIS A 184 -3.59 -0.01 -4.65
N MET A 185 -3.57 -0.95 -5.61
CA MET A 185 -2.43 -1.14 -6.50
C MET A 185 -2.17 0.08 -7.39
N HIS A 186 -3.24 0.70 -7.92
CA HIS A 186 -3.10 1.92 -8.71
C HIS A 186 -2.52 3.08 -7.88
N LEU A 187 -3.03 3.28 -6.66
CA LEU A 187 -2.57 4.32 -5.74
C LEU A 187 -1.10 4.11 -5.35
N THR A 188 -0.69 2.89 -5.02
CA THR A 188 0.71 2.59 -4.67
C THR A 188 1.64 2.80 -5.86
N HIS A 189 1.22 2.43 -7.07
CA HIS A 189 1.95 2.73 -8.29
C HIS A 189 2.10 4.25 -8.50
N SER A 190 1.02 5.02 -8.37
CA SER A 190 1.07 6.49 -8.49
C SER A 190 1.99 7.14 -7.45
N PHE A 191 2.02 6.66 -6.21
CA PHE A 191 2.96 7.19 -5.21
C PHE A 191 4.41 6.84 -5.53
N SER A 192 4.67 5.62 -6.01
CA SER A 192 6.01 5.21 -6.43
C SER A 192 6.52 6.06 -7.60
N THR A 193 5.67 6.32 -8.60
CA THR A 193 6.05 7.18 -9.74
C THR A 193 6.25 8.64 -9.32
N LEU A 194 5.42 9.16 -8.42
CA LEU A 194 5.59 10.50 -7.85
C LEU A 194 6.92 10.59 -7.09
N LEU A 195 7.21 9.63 -6.22
CA LEU A 195 8.47 9.62 -5.47
C LEU A 195 9.68 9.56 -6.42
N SER A 196 9.62 8.68 -7.43
CA SER A 196 10.67 8.58 -8.45
C SER A 196 10.89 9.89 -9.19
N THR A 197 9.82 10.51 -9.72
CA THR A 197 9.93 11.79 -10.43
C THR A 197 10.44 12.91 -9.53
N HIS A 198 10.01 12.97 -8.27
CA HIS A 198 10.51 13.95 -7.30
C HIS A 198 12.01 13.76 -7.00
N THR A 199 12.47 12.51 -6.83
CA THR A 199 13.91 12.24 -6.63
C THR A 199 14.75 12.65 -7.83
N ILE A 200 14.26 12.41 -9.06
CA ILE A 200 14.91 12.84 -10.29
C ILE A 200 14.96 14.37 -10.37
N LEU A 201 13.86 15.05 -10.07
CA LEU A 201 13.78 16.52 -10.07
C LEU A 201 14.78 17.11 -9.08
N LEU A 202 14.79 16.66 -7.82
CA LEU A 202 15.75 17.14 -6.83
C LEU A 202 17.20 16.91 -7.26
N THR A 203 17.50 15.74 -7.81
CA THR A 203 18.84 15.42 -8.32
C THR A 203 19.24 16.36 -9.45
N LEU A 204 18.31 16.64 -10.38
CA LEU A 204 18.55 17.57 -11.48
C LEU A 204 18.73 19.00 -10.98
N ALA A 205 17.93 19.44 -10.01
CA ALA A 205 18.03 20.75 -9.40
C ALA A 205 19.38 20.95 -8.70
N ILE A 206 19.81 19.96 -7.90
CA ILE A 206 21.12 19.99 -7.24
C ILE A 206 22.24 20.08 -8.29
N LYS A 207 22.23 19.20 -9.31
CA LYS A 207 23.23 19.22 -10.39
C LYS A 207 23.25 20.56 -11.13
N SER A 208 22.09 21.16 -11.37
CA SER A 208 21.98 22.46 -12.01
C SER A 208 22.62 23.56 -11.15
N ILE A 209 22.35 23.60 -9.85
CA ILE A 209 22.96 24.57 -8.92
C ILE A 209 24.48 24.38 -8.85
N GLU A 210 24.95 23.13 -8.75
CA GLU A 210 26.38 22.80 -8.74
C GLU A 210 27.06 23.25 -10.04
N GLN A 211 26.47 22.98 -11.20
CA GLN A 211 27.08 23.33 -12.49
C GLN A 211 27.04 24.83 -12.78
N THR A 212 25.93 25.50 -12.46
CA THR A 212 25.69 26.90 -12.84
C THR A 212 26.29 27.88 -11.84
N GLN A 213 26.16 27.64 -10.54
CA GLN A 213 26.62 28.58 -9.52
C GLN A 213 28.05 28.26 -9.08
N GLN A 214 28.29 27.02 -8.64
CA GLN A 214 29.61 26.64 -8.11
C GLN A 214 30.61 26.40 -9.25
N GLY A 215 30.18 25.73 -10.31
CA GLY A 215 31.01 25.42 -11.48
C GLY A 215 31.41 26.64 -12.28
N ALA A 216 30.58 27.67 -12.41
CA ALA A 216 30.94 28.91 -13.11
C ALA A 216 31.96 29.74 -12.29
N LEU A 217 31.74 29.87 -10.99
CA LEU A 217 32.68 30.57 -10.09
C LEU A 217 34.03 29.86 -10.02
N ALA A 218 34.05 28.53 -9.91
CA ALA A 218 35.29 27.75 -9.92
C ALA A 218 36.03 27.88 -11.27
N ARG A 219 35.31 27.86 -12.40
CA ARG A 219 35.91 28.06 -13.73
C ARG A 219 36.50 29.47 -13.90
N HIS A 220 35.78 30.50 -13.48
CA HIS A 220 36.25 31.89 -13.54
C HIS A 220 37.46 32.14 -12.63
N THR A 221 37.45 31.62 -11.39
CA THR A 221 38.60 31.76 -10.48
C THR A 221 39.83 31.02 -11.01
N LYS A 222 39.66 29.84 -11.60
CA LYS A 222 40.75 29.14 -12.27
C LYS A 222 41.32 29.91 -13.46
N SER A 223 40.46 30.40 -14.37
CA SER A 223 40.93 31.13 -15.56
C SER A 223 41.62 32.44 -15.20
N THR A 224 41.10 33.17 -14.19
CA THR A 224 41.75 34.38 -13.68
C THR A 224 43.10 34.09 -13.01
N ALA A 225 43.22 33.00 -12.26
CA ALA A 225 44.50 32.56 -11.70
C ALA A 225 45.53 32.19 -12.79
N GLU A 226 45.10 31.47 -13.84
CA GLU A 226 45.94 31.13 -14.99
C GLU A 226 46.39 32.38 -15.77
N LEU A 227 45.50 33.37 -15.96
CA LEU A 227 45.83 34.65 -16.57
C LEU A 227 46.87 35.41 -15.73
N LEU A 228 46.65 35.53 -14.41
CA LEU A 228 47.60 36.19 -13.53
C LEU A 228 48.96 35.50 -13.50
N HIS A 229 48.98 34.16 -13.54
CA HIS A 229 50.20 33.37 -13.62
C HIS A 229 50.96 33.65 -14.92
N THR A 230 50.29 33.55 -16.07
CA THR A 230 50.91 33.84 -17.39
C THR A 230 51.39 35.28 -17.50
N ARG A 231 50.66 36.25 -16.92
CA ARG A 231 51.12 37.64 -16.84
C ARG A 231 52.36 37.78 -15.96
N ALA A 232 52.41 37.10 -14.81
CA ALA A 232 53.56 37.13 -13.92
C ALA A 232 54.80 36.49 -14.57
N THR A 233 54.64 35.39 -15.32
CA THR A 233 55.76 34.78 -16.06
C THR A 233 56.26 35.70 -17.16
N LEU A 234 55.37 36.34 -17.92
CA LEU A 234 55.72 37.33 -18.94
C LEU A 234 56.50 38.50 -18.34
N LEU A 235 55.97 39.13 -17.29
CA LEU A 235 56.64 40.23 -16.60
C LEU A 235 57.98 39.78 -16.01
N GLY A 236 58.07 38.55 -15.50
CA GLY A 236 59.31 37.96 -15.03
C GLY A 236 60.35 37.80 -16.14
N LEU A 237 59.94 37.40 -17.34
CA LEU A 237 60.82 37.32 -18.52
C LEU A 237 61.25 38.71 -18.99
N GLN A 238 60.33 39.68 -19.05
CA GLN A 238 60.65 41.06 -19.40
C GLN A 238 61.65 41.68 -18.40
N ALA A 239 61.44 41.46 -17.10
CA ALA A 239 62.36 41.92 -16.07
C ALA A 239 63.75 41.28 -16.19
N LYS A 240 63.83 39.98 -16.53
CA LYS A 240 65.11 39.31 -16.81
C LYS A 240 65.82 39.95 -18.00
N ILE A 241 65.12 40.18 -19.11
CA ILE A 241 65.69 40.85 -20.30
C ILE A 241 66.19 42.26 -19.94
N HIS A 242 65.40 43.03 -19.19
CA HIS A 242 65.76 44.38 -18.76
C HIS A 242 66.97 44.39 -17.80
N SER A 243 67.10 43.39 -16.92
CA SER A 243 68.23 43.29 -16.00
C SER A 243 69.56 42.97 -16.69
N VAL A 244 69.52 42.39 -17.89
CA VAL A 244 70.71 42.14 -18.73
C VAL A 244 71.15 43.43 -19.43
N SER A 245 70.22 44.32 -19.79
CA SER A 245 70.53 45.59 -20.45
C SER A 245 70.83 46.74 -19.48
N HIS A 246 70.27 46.71 -18.27
CA HIS A 246 70.44 47.76 -17.27
C HIS A 246 70.65 47.15 -15.88
N ALA A 247 71.74 47.53 -15.20
CA ALA A 247 71.98 47.08 -13.83
C ALA A 247 70.90 47.65 -12.89
N PRO A 248 70.22 46.81 -12.09
CA PRO A 248 69.14 47.26 -11.23
C PRO A 248 69.66 48.17 -10.09
N PRO A 249 68.95 49.28 -9.77
CA PRO A 249 69.30 50.15 -8.65
C PRO A 249 69.35 49.41 -7.30
N ALA A 250 70.29 49.78 -6.43
CA ALA A 250 70.48 49.13 -5.13
C ALA A 250 69.25 49.23 -4.21
N GLU A 251 68.54 50.36 -4.26
CA GLU A 251 67.30 50.59 -3.51
C GLU A 251 66.17 49.66 -3.95
N PHE A 252 66.06 49.39 -5.26
CA PHE A 252 65.07 48.47 -5.81
C PHE A 252 65.34 47.02 -5.37
N LEU A 253 66.61 46.61 -5.32
CA LEU A 253 66.99 45.28 -4.81
C LEU A 253 66.71 45.13 -3.31
N ALA A 254 66.92 46.19 -2.53
CA ALA A 254 66.58 46.19 -1.10
C ALA A 254 65.06 46.05 -0.88
N ALA A 255 64.25 46.83 -1.62
CA ALA A 255 62.80 46.75 -1.59
C ALA A 255 62.27 45.38 -2.04
N LEU A 256 62.84 44.78 -3.09
CA LEU A 256 62.50 43.43 -3.55
C LEU A 256 62.82 42.35 -2.51
N ARG A 257 63.93 42.47 -1.79
CA ARG A 257 64.27 41.53 -0.71
C ARG A 257 63.28 41.61 0.44
N GLU A 258 62.83 42.81 0.80
CA GLU A 258 61.81 42.98 1.84
C GLU A 258 60.44 42.47 1.38
N PHE A 259 60.06 42.77 0.13
CA PHE A 259 58.83 42.25 -0.47
C PHE A 259 58.81 40.73 -0.51
N LYS A 260 59.92 40.08 -0.93
CA LYS A 260 60.05 38.62 -0.96
C LYS A 260 59.91 37.99 0.44
N LYS A 261 60.43 38.65 1.49
CA LYS A 261 60.25 38.20 2.88
C LYS A 261 58.78 38.25 3.30
N LYS A 262 58.07 39.36 3.02
CA LYS A 262 56.63 39.52 3.33
C LYS A 262 55.75 38.56 2.50
N GLN A 263 56.10 38.33 1.24
CA GLN A 263 55.39 37.39 0.37
C GLN A 263 55.55 35.94 0.86
N GLY A 264 56.75 35.55 1.32
CA GLY A 264 57.01 34.22 1.85
C GLY A 264 56.18 33.88 3.09
N SER A 265 55.92 34.83 4.00
CA SER A 265 55.00 34.62 5.13
C SER A 265 53.55 34.46 4.67
N GLY A 266 53.11 35.22 3.66
CA GLY A 266 51.77 35.09 3.08
C GLY A 266 51.56 33.77 2.36
N GLU A 267 52.53 33.31 1.58
CA GLU A 267 52.47 32.02 0.89
C GLU A 267 52.38 30.85 1.87
N ARG A 268 53.15 30.89 2.96
CA ARG A 268 53.07 29.87 4.03
C ARG A 268 51.68 29.84 4.67
N ALA A 269 51.14 30.99 5.06
CA ALA A 269 49.81 31.07 5.64
C ALA A 269 48.70 30.56 4.69
N LEU A 270 48.83 30.80 3.38
CA LEU A 270 47.89 30.27 2.38
C LEU A 270 48.02 28.76 2.21
N ARG A 271 49.25 28.22 2.17
CA ARG A 271 49.46 26.76 2.12
C ARG A 271 48.94 26.06 3.37
N ASP A 272 49.10 26.67 4.54
CA ASP A 272 48.58 26.13 5.80
C ASP A 272 47.04 26.10 5.79
N ARG A 273 46.39 27.16 5.28
CA ARG A 273 44.93 27.17 5.08
C ARG A 273 44.46 26.13 4.06
N GLU A 274 45.17 25.98 2.95
CA GLU A 274 44.86 24.94 1.96
C GLU A 274 44.99 23.54 2.56
N ALA A 275 46.03 23.28 3.34
CA ALA A 275 46.23 22.01 4.03
C ALA A 275 45.13 21.71 5.06
N LEU A 276 44.68 22.72 5.80
CA LEU A 276 43.55 22.58 6.71
C LEU A 276 42.25 22.26 5.96
N ALA A 277 41.94 23.00 4.88
CA ALA A 277 40.77 22.75 4.07
C ALA A 277 40.77 21.35 3.43
N LYS A 278 41.93 20.87 2.97
CA LYS A 278 42.07 19.49 2.45
C LYS A 278 41.81 18.44 3.52
N ARG A 279 42.33 18.61 4.73
CA ARG A 279 42.06 17.70 5.86
C ARG A 279 40.58 17.71 6.24
N GLU A 280 39.93 18.87 6.21
CA GLU A 280 38.48 18.96 6.45
C GLU A 280 37.69 18.20 5.38
N LEU A 281 38.03 18.36 4.10
CA LEU A 281 37.42 17.59 3.00
C LEU A 281 37.62 16.08 3.16
N GLU A 282 38.82 15.64 3.53
CA GLU A 282 39.10 14.22 3.83
C GLU A 282 38.24 13.70 4.99
N LEU A 283 38.01 14.53 6.02
CA LEU A 283 37.12 14.19 7.13
C LEU A 283 35.65 14.10 6.67
N TYR A 284 35.21 14.97 5.76
CA TYR A 284 33.87 14.89 5.17
C TYR A 284 33.68 13.62 4.32
N GLU A 285 34.68 13.26 3.50
CA GLU A 285 34.64 12.04 2.70
C GLU A 285 34.64 10.78 3.58
N ARG A 286 35.46 10.76 4.63
CA ARG A 286 35.59 9.62 5.55
C ARG A 286 34.41 9.46 6.52
N ALA A 287 33.72 10.56 6.82
CA ALA A 287 32.53 10.58 7.66
C ALA A 287 31.30 9.90 7.00
N GLY A 288 31.24 9.90 5.66
CA GLY A 288 30.13 9.32 4.91
C GLY A 288 28.74 9.82 5.35
N ALA A 289 27.69 9.06 5.04
CA ALA A 289 26.30 9.42 5.38
C ALA A 289 26.03 9.49 6.90
N LYS A 290 26.81 8.77 7.72
CA LYS A 290 26.62 8.71 9.18
C LYS A 290 27.18 9.96 9.86
N GLY A 291 28.41 10.37 9.53
CA GLY A 291 28.98 11.57 10.11
C GLY A 291 28.34 12.86 9.58
N MET A 292 27.82 12.87 8.35
CA MET A 292 26.99 13.99 7.85
C MET A 292 25.69 14.16 8.65
N ARG A 293 25.04 13.07 9.09
CA ARG A 293 23.88 13.14 9.99
C ARG A 293 24.26 13.67 11.36
N ASP A 294 25.39 13.23 11.91
CA ASP A 294 25.86 13.70 13.23
C ASP A 294 26.26 15.18 13.19
N LEU A 295 26.84 15.66 12.09
CA LEU A 295 27.16 17.07 11.88
C LEU A 295 25.91 17.92 11.69
N ALA A 296 24.92 17.43 10.94
CA ALA A 296 23.62 18.09 10.81
C ALA A 296 22.91 18.20 12.17
N ALA A 297 22.93 17.14 12.98
CA ALA A 297 22.38 17.15 14.33
C ALA A 297 23.10 18.18 15.24
N ARG A 298 24.43 18.26 15.17
CA ARG A 298 25.21 19.28 15.89
C ARG A 298 24.92 20.70 15.42
N LYS A 299 24.70 20.92 14.12
CA LYS A 299 24.35 22.24 13.59
C LYS A 299 22.99 22.70 14.10
N VAL A 300 22.00 21.81 14.14
CA VAL A 300 20.68 22.11 14.71
C VAL A 300 20.80 22.46 16.19
N TRP A 301 21.58 21.70 16.95
CA TRP A 301 21.83 21.99 18.37
C TRP A 301 22.53 23.34 18.58
N LEU A 302 23.58 23.64 17.81
CA LEU A 302 24.28 24.94 17.86
C LEU A 302 23.38 26.11 17.46
N GLY A 303 22.49 25.93 16.47
CA GLY A 303 21.52 26.96 16.08
C GLY A 303 20.57 27.30 17.22
N GLY A 304 20.02 26.28 17.90
CA GLY A 304 19.18 26.50 19.09
C GLY A 304 19.94 27.15 20.25
N GLU A 305 21.22 26.84 20.42
CA GLU A 305 22.05 27.46 21.45
C GLU A 305 22.36 28.93 21.13
N VAL A 306 22.62 29.26 19.87
CA VAL A 306 22.78 30.65 19.42
C VAL A 306 21.50 31.44 19.65
N GLU A 307 20.34 30.91 19.26
CA GLU A 307 19.05 31.58 19.51
C GLU A 307 18.77 31.77 21.01
N ARG A 308 19.14 30.79 21.84
CA ARG A 308 19.02 30.90 23.30
C ARG A 308 19.91 32.01 23.86
N VAL A 309 21.17 32.04 23.44
CA VAL A 309 22.14 33.04 23.88
C VAL A 309 21.77 34.43 23.36
N GLU A 310 21.33 34.58 22.12
CA GLU A 310 20.80 35.84 21.58
C GLU A 310 19.55 36.30 22.35
N GLY A 311 18.69 35.37 22.74
CA GLY A 311 17.54 35.65 23.62
C GLY A 311 17.95 36.11 25.02
N GLU A 312 19.00 35.54 25.60
CA GLU A 312 19.56 35.93 26.90
C GLU A 312 20.27 37.29 26.83
N VAL A 313 21.06 37.54 25.78
CA VAL A 313 21.69 38.84 25.51
C VAL A 313 20.63 39.92 25.32
N GLY A 314 19.58 39.65 24.53
CA GLY A 314 18.48 40.60 24.34
C GLY A 314 17.68 40.87 25.61
N LYS A 315 17.60 39.93 26.56
CA LYS A 315 17.01 40.16 27.89
C LYS A 315 17.93 41.02 28.77
N LEU A 316 19.25 40.80 28.71
CA LEU A 316 20.23 41.61 29.44
C LEU A 316 20.30 43.05 28.90
N GLU A 317 20.19 43.25 27.59
CA GLU A 317 20.19 44.56 26.94
C GLU A 317 18.93 45.39 27.22
N ARG A 318 17.78 44.72 27.45
CA ARG A 318 16.53 45.39 27.84
C ARG A 318 16.45 45.70 29.34
N GLY A 319 17.50 45.38 30.10
CA GLY A 319 17.49 45.37 31.56
C GLY A 319 16.65 44.20 32.06
N GLY A 320 17.24 43.35 32.92
CA GLY A 320 16.58 42.14 33.42
C GLY A 320 15.16 42.35 33.94
#